data_AF-A0A4P2VDD0-F1
#
_entry.id   AF-A0A4P2VDD0-F1
#
_cell.length_a   1.000
_cell.length_b   1.000
_cell.length_c   1.000
_cell.angle_alpha   90.00
_cell.angle_beta   90.00
_cell.angle_gamma   90.00
#
_symmetry.space_group_name_H-M   'P 1'
#
loop_
_entity.id
_entity.type
_entity.pdbx_description
1 polymer ?
#
loop_
_entity_poly.entity_id
_entity_poly.type
_entity_poly.pdbx_seq_one_letter_code
_entity_poly.pdbx_strand_id
1 'polypeptide(L)'
;MRSSAVAELVKPSQTLLLMVTAYCSYLAAGGRSPLDLVVLTVSEFLAISGTTAANMYLERDIDALMPRTSRRPLPSGSISPGSAVALASSMFLVSVIISSAWSGALTLTILVGFLSDILVYTNIVKRMTPYSVVLGGIAGAMPALGGWVLARGFTPAGFLLAAVVLAWIPMHIWFIATYYADDYALAGIPMMPVVRGPSEAARYTEYSTAAIPALAWAYYAITRRGLLAAVVATALAALALRRAEDFRRSPTRDAAREMFKMASPLIAVVFVLEALEGVLGIP
;
A
#
# COMPACT_ATOMS: atom_id res chain seq x y z
N MET A 1 -3.38 -26.10 11.76
CA MET A 1 -2.82 -24.74 11.96
C MET A 1 -3.76 -23.98 12.88
N ARG A 2 -3.25 -23.22 13.86
CA ARG A 2 -4.11 -22.37 14.71
C ARG A 2 -4.72 -21.26 13.82
N SER A 3 -6.03 -21.07 13.87
CA SER A 3 -6.76 -20.09 13.03
C SER A 3 -6.24 -18.67 13.19
N SER A 4 -5.81 -18.29 14.39
CA SER A 4 -5.20 -16.98 14.69
C SER A 4 -3.89 -16.74 13.93
N ALA A 5 -3.05 -17.76 13.77
CA ALA A 5 -1.77 -17.63 13.08
C ALA A 5 -1.95 -17.48 11.56
N VAL A 6 -2.97 -18.13 10.99
CA VAL A 6 -3.36 -17.94 9.57
C VAL A 6 -3.92 -16.54 9.35
N ALA A 7 -4.79 -16.07 10.25
CA ALA A 7 -5.31 -14.71 10.19
C ALA A 7 -4.19 -13.67 10.25
N GLU A 8 -3.14 -13.89 11.03
CA GLU A 8 -2.01 -12.97 11.09
C GLU A 8 -1.17 -12.96 9.80
N LEU A 9 -1.01 -14.11 9.13
CA LEU A 9 -0.30 -14.20 7.83
C LEU A 9 -0.96 -13.36 6.73
N VAL A 10 -2.29 -13.23 6.75
CA VAL A 10 -3.04 -12.46 5.74
C VAL A 10 -3.15 -10.96 6.07
N LYS A 11 -2.59 -10.49 7.19
CA LYS A 11 -2.58 -9.08 7.66
C LYS A 11 -3.90 -8.32 7.41
N PRO A 12 -4.99 -8.63 8.12
CA PRO A 12 -6.34 -8.15 7.78
C PRO A 12 -6.44 -6.63 7.67
N SER A 13 -5.80 -5.87 8.57
CA SER A 13 -5.84 -4.40 8.52
C SER A 13 -5.13 -3.81 7.30
N GLN A 14 -4.00 -4.41 6.88
CA GLN A 14 -3.27 -3.98 5.69
C GLN A 14 -4.05 -4.35 4.43
N THR A 15 -4.52 -5.59 4.37
CA THR A 15 -5.31 -6.10 3.26
C THR A 15 -6.59 -5.28 3.09
N LEU A 16 -7.29 -4.97 4.17
CA LEU A 16 -8.49 -4.13 4.12
C LEU A 16 -8.21 -2.74 3.51
N LEU A 17 -7.12 -2.08 3.90
CA LEU A 17 -6.79 -0.76 3.35
C LEU A 17 -6.54 -0.83 1.83
N LEU A 18 -5.82 -1.84 1.36
CA LEU A 18 -5.59 -2.07 -0.07
C LEU A 18 -6.89 -2.39 -0.81
N MET A 19 -7.76 -3.24 -0.23
CA MET A 19 -9.08 -3.53 -0.78
C MET A 19 -9.95 -2.28 -0.90
N VAL A 20 -9.92 -1.38 0.09
CA VAL A 20 -10.63 -0.09 0.02
C VAL A 20 -10.18 0.73 -1.18
N THR A 21 -8.86 0.80 -1.44
CA THR A 21 -8.36 1.54 -2.62
C THR A 21 -8.80 0.89 -3.94
N ALA A 22 -8.82 -0.45 -4.02
CA ALA A 22 -9.30 -1.17 -5.19
C ALA A 22 -10.80 -0.92 -5.44
N TYR A 23 -11.64 -1.04 -4.42
CA TYR A 23 -13.08 -0.81 -4.53
C TYR A 23 -13.40 0.61 -4.91
N CYS A 24 -12.79 1.58 -4.22
CA CYS A 24 -13.05 2.99 -4.48
C CYS A 24 -12.63 3.37 -5.91
N SER A 25 -11.50 2.85 -6.38
CA SER A 25 -11.03 3.08 -7.76
C SER A 25 -11.96 2.45 -8.81
N TYR A 26 -12.45 1.23 -8.56
CA TYR A 26 -13.45 0.57 -9.42
C TYR A 26 -14.75 1.38 -9.51
N LEU A 27 -15.23 1.89 -8.38
CA LEU A 27 -16.43 2.73 -8.32
C LEU A 27 -16.22 4.09 -9.00
N ALA A 28 -15.08 4.73 -8.77
CA ALA A 28 -14.71 5.99 -9.44
C ALA A 28 -14.67 5.86 -10.97
N ALA A 29 -14.23 4.69 -11.46
CA ALA A 29 -14.25 4.34 -12.88
C ALA A 29 -15.66 4.09 -13.46
N GLY A 30 -16.69 4.12 -12.61
CA GLY A 30 -18.10 3.92 -12.97
C GLY A 30 -18.49 2.46 -13.11
N GLY A 31 -18.04 1.61 -12.17
CA GLY A 31 -18.25 0.16 -12.08
C GLY A 31 -19.33 -0.47 -12.98
N ARG A 32 -18.98 -1.57 -13.66
CA ARG A 32 -19.80 -2.20 -14.70
C ARG A 32 -20.82 -3.22 -14.18
N SER A 33 -20.49 -3.99 -13.14
CA SER A 33 -21.36 -5.07 -12.66
C SER A 33 -21.09 -5.49 -11.20
N PRO A 34 -22.08 -6.05 -10.48
CA PRO A 34 -21.85 -6.69 -9.19
C PRO A 34 -20.89 -7.88 -9.26
N LEU A 35 -20.84 -8.58 -10.39
CA LEU A 35 -19.97 -9.75 -10.56
C LEU A 35 -18.50 -9.36 -10.64
N ASP A 36 -18.17 -8.22 -11.27
CA ASP A 36 -16.83 -7.65 -11.21
C ASP A 36 -16.39 -7.39 -9.77
N LEU A 37 -17.28 -6.87 -8.91
CA LEU A 37 -16.95 -6.63 -7.51
C LEU A 37 -16.65 -7.94 -6.77
N VAL A 38 -17.38 -9.03 -7.06
CA VAL A 38 -17.08 -10.34 -6.51
C VAL A 38 -15.72 -10.84 -6.98
N VAL A 39 -15.45 -10.76 -8.29
CA VAL A 39 -14.16 -11.17 -8.87
C VAL A 39 -13.01 -10.35 -8.27
N LEU A 40 -13.13 -9.02 -8.29
CA LEU A 40 -12.16 -8.10 -7.71
C LEU A 40 -11.91 -8.44 -6.25
N THR A 41 -12.98 -8.63 -5.47
CA THR A 41 -12.90 -8.98 -4.04
C THR A 41 -12.08 -10.25 -3.83
N VAL A 42 -12.43 -11.33 -4.53
CA VAL A 42 -11.77 -12.63 -4.33
C VAL A 42 -10.35 -12.62 -4.86
N SER A 43 -10.11 -12.10 -6.07
CA SER A 43 -8.78 -12.11 -6.66
C SER A 43 -7.80 -11.17 -5.95
N GLU A 44 -8.18 -9.93 -5.65
CA GLU A 44 -7.31 -8.99 -4.93
C GLU A 44 -7.03 -9.49 -3.51
N PHE A 45 -8.06 -9.93 -2.77
CA PHE A 45 -7.87 -10.44 -1.42
C PHE A 45 -6.87 -11.60 -1.38
N LEU A 46 -7.02 -12.56 -2.29
CA LEU A 46 -6.12 -13.71 -2.41
C LEU A 46 -4.73 -13.30 -2.89
N ALA A 47 -4.61 -12.35 -3.83
CA ALA A 47 -3.32 -11.82 -4.30
C ALA A 47 -2.56 -11.13 -3.18
N ILE A 48 -3.19 -10.15 -2.52
CA ILE A 48 -2.59 -9.35 -1.45
C ILE A 48 -2.18 -10.25 -0.28
N SER A 49 -3.08 -11.13 0.14
CA SER A 49 -2.82 -12.04 1.26
C SER A 49 -1.73 -13.06 0.94
N GLY A 50 -1.76 -13.66 -0.27
CA GLY A 50 -0.73 -14.60 -0.71
C GLY A 50 0.65 -13.94 -0.82
N THR A 51 0.70 -12.73 -1.40
CA THR A 51 1.93 -11.92 -1.50
C THR A 51 2.46 -11.57 -0.11
N THR A 52 1.59 -11.12 0.80
CA THR A 52 1.97 -10.76 2.17
C THR A 52 2.50 -11.98 2.95
N ALA A 53 1.89 -13.15 2.78
CA ALA A 53 2.38 -14.38 3.39
C ALA A 53 3.74 -14.82 2.81
N ALA A 54 3.95 -14.66 1.50
CA ALA A 54 5.24 -14.90 0.86
C ALA A 54 6.32 -13.92 1.34
N ASN A 55 6.00 -12.63 1.46
CA ASN A 55 6.89 -11.62 2.05
C ASN A 55 7.31 -12.00 3.48
N MET A 56 6.37 -12.38 4.36
CA MET A 56 6.71 -12.82 5.72
C MET A 56 7.60 -14.08 5.73
N TYR A 57 7.39 -15.01 4.80
CA TYR A 57 8.27 -16.17 4.66
C TYR A 57 9.71 -15.75 4.32
N LEU A 58 9.87 -14.85 3.36
CA LEU A 58 11.18 -14.37 2.91
C LEU A 58 11.88 -13.48 3.94
N GLU A 59 11.12 -12.84 4.83
CA GLU A 59 11.63 -11.92 5.84
C GLU A 59 11.74 -12.54 7.24
N ARG A 60 11.47 -13.84 7.38
CA ARG A 60 11.45 -14.53 8.69
C ARG A 60 12.75 -14.39 9.49
N ASP A 61 13.89 -14.27 8.82
CA ASP A 61 15.21 -14.09 9.42
C ASP A 61 15.36 -12.71 10.07
N ILE A 62 14.95 -11.66 9.36
CA ILE A 62 15.01 -10.27 9.86
C ILE A 62 13.87 -9.97 10.84
N ASP A 63 12.70 -10.57 10.63
CA ASP A 63 11.56 -10.45 11.52
C ASP A 63 11.85 -11.06 12.90
N ALA A 64 12.69 -12.10 12.97
CA ALA A 64 13.12 -12.72 14.23
C ALA A 64 14.00 -11.78 15.09
N LEU A 65 14.70 -10.83 14.47
CA LEU A 65 15.59 -9.90 15.15
C LEU A 65 14.84 -8.69 15.73
N MET A 66 13.68 -8.34 15.19
CA MET A 66 12.94 -7.13 15.58
C MET A 66 11.91 -7.44 16.69
N PRO A 67 11.97 -6.77 17.87
CA PRO A 67 11.00 -6.97 18.97
C PRO A 67 9.53 -6.89 18.53
N ARG A 68 9.20 -5.99 17.60
CA ARG A 68 7.84 -5.84 17.06
C ARG A 68 7.35 -7.07 16.29
N THR A 69 8.23 -7.82 15.65
CA THR A 69 7.87 -8.87 14.68
C THR A 69 8.36 -10.26 15.04
N SER A 70 9.19 -10.38 16.08
CA SER A 70 9.72 -11.67 16.57
C SER A 70 8.63 -12.64 17.04
N ARG A 71 7.42 -12.12 17.32
CA ARG A 71 6.24 -12.91 17.67
C ARG A 71 5.34 -13.29 16.49
N ARG A 72 5.66 -12.86 15.26
CA ARG A 72 4.91 -13.22 14.05
C ARG A 72 4.89 -14.73 13.84
N PRO A 73 3.99 -15.28 13.00
CA PRO A 73 3.76 -16.70 12.93
C PRO A 73 4.97 -17.55 12.56
N LEU A 74 5.82 -17.03 11.67
CA LEU A 74 7.01 -17.70 11.15
C LEU A 74 8.22 -17.61 12.11
N PRO A 75 8.64 -16.43 12.60
CA PRO A 75 9.71 -16.34 13.60
C PRO A 75 9.41 -17.08 14.90
N SER A 76 8.15 -17.07 15.35
CA SER A 76 7.72 -17.76 16.58
C SER A 76 7.58 -19.28 16.43
N GLY A 77 7.64 -19.82 15.20
CA GLY A 77 7.42 -21.24 14.92
C GLY A 77 5.96 -21.70 15.03
N SER A 78 4.99 -20.80 15.20
CA SER A 78 3.57 -21.16 15.27
C SER A 78 3.01 -21.72 13.95
N ILE A 79 3.68 -21.42 12.82
CA ILE A 79 3.42 -22.00 11.50
C ILE A 79 4.75 -22.48 10.90
N SER A 80 4.76 -23.69 10.33
CA SER A 80 5.93 -24.21 9.65
C SER A 80 6.23 -23.42 8.36
N PRO A 81 7.51 -23.20 7.99
CA PRO A 81 7.85 -22.49 6.77
C PRO A 81 7.25 -23.13 5.51
N GLY A 82 7.21 -24.47 5.44
CA GLY A 82 6.58 -25.19 4.32
C GLY A 82 5.07 -24.94 4.21
N SER A 83 4.36 -24.94 5.34
CA SER A 83 2.92 -24.62 5.36
C SER A 83 2.64 -23.17 4.93
N ALA A 84 3.49 -22.23 5.32
CA ALA A 84 3.35 -20.83 4.91
C ALA A 84 3.54 -20.64 3.40
N VAL A 85 4.57 -21.27 2.81
CA VAL A 85 4.81 -21.22 1.36
C VAL A 85 3.67 -21.89 0.59
N ALA A 86 3.19 -23.04 1.05
CA ALA A 86 2.07 -23.73 0.41
C ALA A 86 0.83 -22.83 0.41
N LEU A 87 0.47 -22.25 1.56
CA LEU A 87 -0.67 -21.34 1.66
C LEU A 87 -0.50 -20.10 0.76
N ALA A 88 0.66 -19.43 0.84
CA ALA A 88 0.96 -18.24 0.06
C ALA A 88 0.84 -18.51 -1.45
N SER A 89 1.48 -19.58 -1.92
CA SER A 89 1.47 -19.98 -3.33
C SER A 89 0.08 -20.39 -3.80
N SER A 90 -0.67 -21.14 -2.99
CA SER A 90 -2.04 -21.53 -3.33
C SER A 90 -2.98 -20.33 -3.43
N MET A 91 -2.93 -19.39 -2.48
CA MET A 91 -3.76 -18.18 -2.53
C MET A 91 -3.44 -17.36 -3.78
N PHE A 92 -2.15 -17.12 -4.04
CA PHE A 92 -1.73 -16.35 -5.20
C PHE A 92 -2.10 -17.03 -6.53
N LEU A 93 -1.91 -18.35 -6.64
CA LEU A 93 -2.27 -19.10 -7.84
C LEU A 93 -3.77 -19.06 -8.12
N VAL A 94 -4.61 -19.23 -7.09
CA VAL A 94 -6.07 -19.14 -7.24
C VAL A 94 -6.49 -17.73 -7.65
N SER A 95 -5.86 -16.69 -7.10
CA SER A 95 -6.08 -15.31 -7.53
C SER A 95 -5.79 -15.10 -9.03
N VAL A 96 -4.65 -15.62 -9.51
CA VAL A 96 -4.27 -15.53 -10.93
C VAL A 96 -5.24 -16.31 -11.83
N ILE A 97 -5.67 -17.51 -11.42
CA ILE A 97 -6.64 -18.30 -12.19
C ILE A 97 -7.97 -17.55 -12.32
N ILE A 98 -8.50 -17.04 -11.21
CA ILE A 98 -9.79 -16.31 -11.20
C ILE A 98 -9.69 -15.03 -12.03
N SER A 99 -8.65 -14.22 -11.81
CA SER A 99 -8.48 -12.96 -12.53
C SER A 99 -8.24 -13.18 -14.03
N SER A 100 -7.46 -14.19 -14.43
CA SER A 100 -7.11 -14.42 -15.84
C SER A 100 -8.30 -14.93 -16.65
N ALA A 101 -9.20 -15.68 -16.03
CA ALA A 101 -10.46 -16.08 -16.64
C ALA A 101 -11.44 -14.91 -16.83
N TRP A 102 -11.25 -13.78 -16.11
CA TRP A 102 -12.18 -12.65 -16.13
C TRP A 102 -11.65 -11.42 -16.88
N SER A 103 -10.42 -10.98 -16.56
CA SER A 103 -9.80 -9.78 -17.12
C SER A 103 -8.27 -9.87 -17.08
N GLY A 104 -7.66 -9.98 -18.26
CA GLY A 104 -6.20 -9.96 -18.38
C GLY A 104 -5.55 -8.67 -17.86
N ALA A 105 -6.28 -7.55 -17.87
CA ALA A 105 -5.79 -6.28 -17.31
C ALA A 105 -5.69 -6.34 -15.78
N LEU A 106 -6.68 -6.93 -15.10
CA LEU A 106 -6.64 -7.15 -13.65
C LEU A 106 -5.54 -8.16 -13.28
N THR A 107 -5.38 -9.24 -14.05
CA THR A 107 -4.28 -10.18 -13.82
C THR A 107 -2.92 -9.50 -13.94
N LEU A 108 -2.76 -8.60 -14.91
CA LEU A 108 -1.50 -7.87 -15.09
C LEU A 108 -1.17 -7.01 -13.86
N THR A 109 -2.14 -6.29 -13.29
CA THR A 109 -1.90 -5.50 -12.06
C THR A 109 -1.54 -6.38 -10.87
N ILE A 110 -2.21 -7.53 -10.72
CA ILE A 110 -1.89 -8.53 -9.68
C ILE A 110 -0.45 -9.05 -9.83
N LEU A 111 -0.04 -9.43 -11.04
CA LEU A 111 1.30 -9.95 -11.30
C LEU A 111 2.37 -8.87 -11.10
N VAL A 112 2.14 -7.64 -11.57
CA VAL A 112 3.06 -6.52 -11.35
C VAL A 112 3.17 -6.20 -9.86
N GLY A 113 2.06 -6.27 -9.11
CA GLY A 113 2.06 -6.06 -7.67
C GLY A 113 2.92 -7.09 -6.94
N PHE A 114 2.72 -8.37 -7.25
CA PHE A 114 3.51 -9.47 -6.68
C PHE A 114 5.00 -9.36 -7.04
N LEU A 115 5.33 -9.13 -8.31
CA LEU A 115 6.73 -9.00 -8.74
C LEU A 115 7.40 -7.79 -8.09
N SER A 116 6.69 -6.67 -7.98
CA SER A 116 7.20 -5.47 -7.32
C SER A 116 7.43 -5.71 -5.83
N ASP A 117 6.53 -6.42 -5.15
CA ASP A 117 6.69 -6.69 -3.71
C ASP A 117 7.77 -7.73 -3.42
N ILE A 118 7.74 -8.87 -4.12
CA ILE A 118 8.62 -9.99 -3.82
C ILE A 118 10.00 -9.81 -4.45
N LEU A 119 10.05 -9.58 -5.76
CA LEU A 119 11.33 -9.50 -6.48
C LEU A 119 12.03 -8.16 -6.20
N VAL A 120 11.33 -7.05 -6.42
CA VAL A 120 11.96 -5.72 -6.30
C VAL A 120 12.12 -5.33 -4.83
N TYR A 121 11.03 -5.24 -4.08
CA TYR A 121 11.07 -4.76 -2.70
C TYR A 121 11.77 -5.73 -1.74
N THR A 122 11.20 -6.93 -1.56
CA THR A 122 11.60 -7.87 -0.50
C THR A 122 13.02 -8.40 -0.71
N ASN A 123 13.33 -8.87 -1.92
CA ASN A 123 14.60 -9.56 -2.19
C ASN A 123 15.74 -8.61 -2.55
N ILE A 124 15.47 -7.49 -3.24
CA ILE A 124 16.52 -6.59 -3.74
C ILE A 124 16.60 -5.36 -2.84
N VAL A 125 15.63 -4.44 -2.95
CA VAL A 125 15.86 -3.07 -2.48
C VAL A 125 15.78 -2.91 -0.96
N LYS A 126 14.95 -3.70 -0.27
CA LYS A 126 14.72 -3.56 1.18
C LYS A 126 16.00 -3.71 1.99
N ARG A 127 16.90 -4.61 1.58
CA ARG A 127 18.17 -4.89 2.27
C ARG A 127 19.35 -4.05 1.74
N MET A 128 19.18 -3.35 0.62
CA MET A 128 20.29 -2.70 -0.12
C MET A 128 20.26 -1.18 -0.09
N THR A 129 19.09 -0.55 0.07
CA THR A 129 18.97 0.90 -0.14
C THR A 129 17.94 1.58 0.76
N PRO A 130 18.20 2.82 1.22
CA PRO A 130 17.23 3.60 1.99
C PRO A 130 16.01 4.04 1.17
N TYR A 131 16.09 3.98 -0.17
CA TYR A 131 14.99 4.29 -1.08
C TYR A 131 14.02 3.12 -1.32
N SER A 132 14.18 2.02 -0.59
CA SER A 132 13.38 0.80 -0.76
C SER A 132 11.88 1.04 -0.73
N VAL A 133 11.40 1.97 0.09
CA VAL A 133 9.99 2.35 0.21
C VAL A 133 9.43 2.94 -1.09
N VAL A 134 10.21 3.77 -1.79
CA VAL A 134 9.77 4.40 -3.05
C VAL A 134 9.70 3.35 -4.16
N LEU A 135 10.73 2.51 -4.25
CA LEU A 135 10.82 1.47 -5.28
C LEU A 135 9.82 0.33 -5.04
N GLY A 136 9.59 -0.04 -3.77
CA GLY A 136 8.62 -1.05 -3.39
C GLY A 136 7.17 -0.56 -3.37
N GLY A 137 6.95 0.76 -3.34
CA GLY A 137 5.61 1.34 -3.27
C GLY A 137 4.71 1.00 -4.46
N ILE A 138 5.29 0.58 -5.58
CA ILE A 138 4.54 0.11 -6.77
C ILE A 138 3.54 -0.98 -6.37
N ALA A 139 3.96 -1.94 -5.54
CA ALA A 139 3.09 -3.02 -5.10
C ALA A 139 1.84 -2.53 -4.35
N GLY A 140 2.00 -1.51 -3.50
CA GLY A 140 0.90 -0.90 -2.76
C GLY A 140 -0.07 -0.09 -3.63
N ALA A 141 0.38 0.40 -4.79
CA ALA A 141 -0.44 1.14 -5.73
C ALA A 141 -1.23 0.25 -6.70
N MET A 142 -0.81 -1.01 -6.90
CA MET A 142 -1.43 -1.92 -7.86
C MET A 142 -2.90 -2.26 -7.57
N PRO A 143 -3.35 -2.43 -6.31
CA PRO A 143 -4.77 -2.64 -6.00
C PRO A 143 -5.67 -1.50 -6.51
N ALA A 144 -5.25 -0.25 -6.32
CA ALA A 144 -5.97 0.91 -6.86
C ALA A 144 -6.03 0.89 -8.39
N LEU A 145 -4.93 0.54 -9.07
CA LEU A 145 -4.94 0.38 -10.52
C LEU A 145 -5.82 -0.80 -10.96
N GLY A 146 -5.76 -1.93 -10.26
CA GLY A 146 -6.54 -3.15 -10.49
C GLY A 146 -8.04 -2.89 -10.49
N GLY A 147 -8.52 -2.15 -9.48
CA GLY A 147 -9.90 -1.67 -9.42
C GLY A 147 -10.30 -0.86 -10.65
N TRP A 148 -9.48 0.12 -11.05
CA TRP A 148 -9.76 0.95 -12.23
C TRP A 148 -9.81 0.14 -13.52
N VAL A 149 -8.78 -0.67 -13.77
CA VAL A 149 -8.60 -1.36 -15.06
C VAL A 149 -9.67 -2.43 -15.28
N LEU A 150 -10.22 -3.00 -14.20
CA LEU A 150 -11.37 -3.88 -14.30
C LEU A 150 -12.60 -3.16 -14.90
N ALA A 151 -12.83 -1.90 -14.54
CA ALA A 151 -13.96 -1.10 -15.00
C ALA A 151 -13.72 -0.29 -16.28
N ARG A 152 -12.47 0.08 -16.62
CA ARG A 152 -12.19 0.97 -17.78
C ARG A 152 -10.98 0.56 -18.62
N GLY A 153 -10.27 -0.50 -18.26
CA GLY A 153 -8.97 -0.81 -18.84
C GLY A 153 -7.90 0.21 -18.45
N PHE A 154 -6.73 0.13 -19.08
CA PHE A 154 -5.63 1.06 -18.82
C PHE A 154 -5.93 2.44 -19.42
N THR A 155 -6.06 3.44 -18.55
CA THR A 155 -6.26 4.84 -18.93
C THR A 155 -5.44 5.74 -18.01
N PRO A 156 -5.11 6.98 -18.42
CA PRO A 156 -4.35 7.91 -17.58
C PRO A 156 -4.98 8.13 -16.19
N ALA A 157 -6.30 8.15 -16.09
CA ALA A 157 -7.02 8.35 -14.82
C ALA A 157 -6.74 7.25 -13.78
N GLY A 158 -6.69 5.98 -14.20
CA GLY A 158 -6.32 4.88 -13.30
C GLY A 158 -4.88 4.97 -12.80
N PHE A 159 -3.96 5.38 -13.67
CA PHE A 159 -2.56 5.62 -13.29
C PHE A 159 -2.41 6.81 -12.33
N LEU A 160 -3.23 7.86 -12.46
CA LEU A 160 -3.22 8.99 -11.53
C LEU A 160 -3.68 8.56 -10.12
N LEU A 161 -4.75 7.78 -10.00
CA LEU A 161 -5.18 7.25 -8.70
C LEU A 161 -4.12 6.33 -8.07
N ALA A 162 -3.50 5.47 -8.87
CA ALA A 162 -2.37 4.64 -8.41
C ALA A 162 -1.17 5.50 -7.97
N ALA A 163 -0.87 6.58 -8.71
CA ALA A 163 0.21 7.51 -8.37
C ALA A 163 -0.08 8.28 -7.07
N VAL A 164 -1.34 8.62 -6.77
CA VAL A 164 -1.73 9.21 -5.49
C VAL A 164 -1.39 8.27 -4.33
N VAL A 165 -1.68 6.98 -4.47
CA VAL A 165 -1.29 5.97 -3.47
C VAL A 165 0.24 5.90 -3.34
N LEU A 166 0.95 5.86 -4.47
CA LEU A 166 2.42 5.80 -4.49
C LEU A 166 3.06 7.02 -3.79
N ALA A 167 2.54 8.21 -4.05
CA ALA A 167 2.99 9.47 -3.44
C ALA A 167 2.73 9.52 -1.93
N TRP A 168 1.69 8.83 -1.47
CA TRP A 168 1.32 8.71 -0.06
C TRP A 168 2.16 7.69 0.72
N ILE A 169 2.64 6.62 0.08
CA ILE A 169 3.36 5.50 0.74
C ILE A 169 4.55 5.95 1.62
N PRO A 170 5.42 6.90 1.20
CA PRO A 170 6.50 7.39 2.06
C PRO A 170 6.02 7.91 3.42
N MET A 171 4.89 8.61 3.47
CA MET A 171 4.28 9.06 4.72
C MET A 171 3.86 7.88 5.59
N HIS A 172 3.29 6.83 4.99
CA HIS A 172 2.88 5.66 5.74
C HIS A 172 4.09 4.87 6.27
N ILE A 173 5.11 4.63 5.46
CA ILE A 173 6.17 3.66 5.80
C ILE A 173 7.35 4.31 6.52
N TRP A 174 7.80 5.51 6.14
CA TRP A 174 8.98 6.08 6.79
C TRP A 174 8.69 6.60 8.20
N PHE A 175 7.46 7.04 8.50
CA PHE A 175 7.11 7.44 9.86
C PHE A 175 7.00 6.24 10.82
N ILE A 176 6.43 5.10 10.40
CA ILE A 176 6.50 3.87 11.21
C ILE A 176 7.93 3.34 11.31
N ALA A 177 8.74 3.46 10.24
CA ALA A 177 10.16 3.08 10.29
C ALA A 177 10.96 3.96 11.24
N THR A 178 10.59 5.24 11.37
CA THR A 178 11.19 6.15 12.34
C THR A 178 10.79 5.79 13.77
N TYR A 179 9.52 5.44 14.00
CA TYR A 179 9.05 5.00 15.31
C TYR A 179 9.74 3.70 15.77
N TYR A 180 9.98 2.77 14.86
CA TYR A 180 10.68 1.50 15.11
C TYR A 180 12.13 1.50 14.59
N ALA A 181 12.82 2.65 14.62
CA ALA A 181 14.17 2.77 14.06
C ALA A 181 15.17 1.77 14.68
N ASP A 182 15.08 1.53 16.00
CA ASP A 182 15.95 0.58 16.70
C ASP A 182 15.75 -0.86 16.20
N ASP A 183 14.51 -1.28 15.97
CA ASP A 183 14.19 -2.61 15.41
C ASP A 183 14.86 -2.76 14.03
N TYR A 184 14.71 -1.77 13.14
CA TYR A 184 15.32 -1.81 11.82
C TYR A 184 16.86 -1.80 11.87
N ALA A 185 17.44 -1.03 12.79
CA ALA A 185 18.89 -1.01 13.01
C ALA A 185 19.41 -2.36 13.51
N LEU A 186 18.70 -3.00 14.44
CA LEU A 186 19.04 -4.32 14.98
C LEU A 186 18.99 -5.41 13.90
N ALA A 187 18.05 -5.32 12.96
CA ALA A 187 17.94 -6.22 11.82
C ALA A 187 18.87 -5.86 10.65
N GLY A 188 19.70 -4.81 10.77
CA GLY A 188 20.61 -4.37 9.71
C GLY A 188 19.91 -3.84 8.46
N ILE A 189 18.65 -3.39 8.57
CA ILE A 189 17.87 -2.90 7.43
C ILE A 189 18.14 -1.40 7.22
N PRO A 190 18.67 -0.98 6.06
CA PRO A 190 19.11 0.38 5.83
C PRO A 190 17.93 1.34 5.52
N MET A 191 16.92 1.40 6.38
CA MET A 191 15.79 2.33 6.20
C MET A 191 16.25 3.80 6.19
N MET A 192 15.58 4.66 5.42
CA MET A 192 15.88 6.11 5.35
C MET A 192 16.09 6.76 6.74
N PRO A 193 15.19 6.61 7.73
CA PRO A 193 15.38 7.19 9.05
C PRO A 193 16.54 6.59 9.85
N VAL A 194 16.98 5.37 9.54
CA VAL A 194 18.10 4.70 10.22
C VAL A 194 19.44 5.20 9.68
N VAL A 195 19.57 5.29 8.35
CA VAL A 195 20.84 5.61 7.69
C VAL A 195 21.07 7.12 7.56
N ARG A 196 20.00 7.88 7.29
CA ARG A 196 20.08 9.33 7.05
C ARG A 196 19.35 10.17 8.08
N GLY A 197 18.74 9.53 9.07
CA GLY A 197 18.04 10.19 10.15
C GLY A 197 16.60 10.57 9.82
N PRO A 198 15.79 10.84 10.86
CA PRO A 198 14.36 11.08 10.74
C PRO A 198 14.01 12.35 9.96
N SER A 199 14.81 13.41 10.08
CA SER A 199 14.58 14.67 9.35
C SER A 199 14.70 14.49 7.83
N GLU A 200 15.61 13.63 7.37
CA GLU A 200 15.76 13.34 5.94
C GLU A 200 14.58 12.53 5.41
N ALA A 201 14.12 11.53 6.19
CA ALA A 201 12.93 10.77 5.85
C ALA A 201 11.69 11.68 5.73
N ALA A 202 11.52 12.62 6.66
CA ALA A 202 10.46 13.62 6.60
C ALA A 202 10.55 14.52 5.37
N ARG A 203 11.76 14.98 4.99
CA ARG A 203 11.98 15.79 3.79
C ARG A 203 11.54 15.09 2.51
N TYR A 204 11.88 13.81 2.34
CA TYR A 204 11.40 13.08 1.16
C TYR A 204 9.89 12.80 1.21
N THR A 205 9.32 12.59 2.41
CA THR A 205 7.87 12.53 2.57
C THR A 205 7.19 13.85 2.19
N GLU A 206 7.79 15.00 2.50
CA GLU A 206 7.27 16.30 2.08
C GLU A 206 7.20 16.38 0.55
N TYR A 207 8.27 16.00 -0.14
CA TYR A 207 8.30 15.99 -1.61
C TYR A 207 7.24 15.08 -2.22
N SER A 208 7.07 13.86 -1.70
CA SER A 208 6.06 12.94 -2.22
C SER A 208 4.64 13.43 -1.90
N THR A 209 4.42 13.97 -0.71
CA THR A 209 3.11 14.51 -0.28
C THR A 209 2.70 15.72 -1.11
N ALA A 210 3.66 16.57 -1.50
CA ALA A 210 3.40 17.73 -2.36
C ALA A 210 2.92 17.33 -3.77
N ALA A 211 3.17 16.10 -4.22
CA ALA A 211 2.68 15.60 -5.49
C ALA A 211 1.19 15.20 -5.43
N ILE A 212 0.64 14.87 -4.26
CA ILE A 212 -0.74 14.37 -4.11
C ILE A 212 -1.78 15.37 -4.68
N PRO A 213 -1.75 16.67 -4.35
CA PRO A 213 -2.71 17.63 -4.92
C PRO A 213 -2.58 17.73 -6.44
N ALA A 214 -1.36 17.77 -6.97
CA ALA A 214 -1.14 17.87 -8.41
C ALA A 214 -1.72 16.67 -9.17
N LEU A 215 -1.57 15.47 -8.61
CA LEU A 215 -2.13 14.24 -9.18
C LEU A 215 -3.66 14.21 -9.11
N ALA A 216 -4.25 14.64 -7.99
CA ALA A 216 -5.71 14.71 -7.83
C ALA A 216 -6.34 15.76 -8.75
N TRP A 217 -5.72 16.94 -8.88
CA TRP A 217 -6.18 17.97 -9.83
C TRP A 217 -5.99 17.54 -11.28
N ALA A 218 -4.92 16.80 -11.61
CA ALA A 218 -4.75 16.20 -12.93
C ALA A 218 -5.86 15.17 -13.23
N TYR A 219 -6.25 14.37 -12.23
CA TYR A 219 -7.36 13.42 -12.35
C TYR A 219 -8.65 14.18 -12.69
N TYR A 220 -9.00 15.19 -11.89
CA TYR A 220 -10.17 16.04 -12.14
C TYR A 220 -10.12 16.72 -13.52
N ALA A 221 -8.96 17.22 -13.95
CA ALA A 221 -8.84 17.90 -15.24
C ALA A 221 -9.18 16.99 -16.43
N ILE A 222 -8.85 15.69 -16.35
CA ILE A 222 -9.10 14.73 -17.44
C ILE A 222 -10.45 14.03 -17.35
N THR A 223 -10.97 13.78 -16.14
CA THR A 223 -12.23 13.05 -15.94
C THR A 223 -13.43 13.99 -15.78
N ARG A 224 -13.19 15.24 -15.38
CA ARG A 224 -14.20 16.18 -14.87
C ARG A 224 -15.03 15.58 -13.73
N ARG A 225 -14.37 14.76 -12.89
CA ARG A 225 -14.89 14.07 -11.71
C ARG A 225 -13.87 14.19 -10.58
N GLY A 226 -14.32 14.16 -9.33
CA GLY A 226 -13.42 14.16 -8.17
C GLY A 226 -13.02 15.55 -7.71
N LEU A 227 -13.82 16.59 -7.97
CA LEU A 227 -13.51 17.96 -7.54
C LEU A 227 -13.36 18.05 -6.02
N LEU A 228 -14.32 17.48 -5.28
CA LEU A 228 -14.29 17.49 -3.82
C LEU A 228 -13.10 16.68 -3.31
N ALA A 229 -12.83 15.52 -3.89
CA ALA A 229 -11.65 14.74 -3.60
C ALA A 229 -10.34 15.53 -3.83
N ALA A 230 -10.22 16.28 -4.93
CA ALA A 230 -9.05 17.11 -5.22
C ALA A 230 -8.89 18.28 -4.21
N VAL A 231 -9.99 18.95 -3.85
CA VAL A 231 -9.99 20.02 -2.84
C VAL A 231 -9.60 19.47 -1.46
N VAL A 232 -10.21 18.35 -1.04
CA VAL A 232 -9.93 17.72 0.24
C VAL A 232 -8.51 17.15 0.28
N ALA A 233 -8.05 16.50 -0.79
CA ALA A 233 -6.67 16.04 -0.93
C ALA A 233 -5.67 17.21 -0.79
N THR A 234 -5.99 18.37 -1.36
CA THR A 234 -5.18 19.59 -1.22
C THR A 234 -5.10 20.04 0.23
N ALA A 235 -6.24 20.12 0.94
CA ALA A 235 -6.29 20.53 2.34
C ALA A 235 -5.55 19.54 3.26
N LEU A 236 -5.75 18.23 3.06
CA LEU A 236 -5.10 17.20 3.86
C LEU A 236 -3.59 17.10 3.57
N ALA A 237 -3.17 17.26 2.31
CA ALA A 237 -1.76 17.34 1.97
C ALA A 237 -1.10 18.58 2.59
N ALA A 238 -1.76 19.74 2.58
CA ALA A 238 -1.24 20.94 3.24
C ALA A 238 -1.09 20.77 4.75
N LEU A 239 -2.05 20.11 5.42
CA LEU A 239 -1.93 19.74 6.82
C LEU A 239 -0.76 18.79 7.05
N ALA A 240 -0.65 17.74 6.24
CA ALA A 240 0.41 16.76 6.36
C ALA A 240 1.80 17.35 6.11
N LEU A 241 1.94 18.26 5.16
CA LEU A 241 3.19 19.01 4.90
C LEU A 241 3.59 19.87 6.10
N ARG A 242 2.64 20.59 6.71
CA ARG A 242 2.93 21.37 7.93
C ARG A 242 3.39 20.47 9.08
N ARG A 243 2.73 19.34 9.30
CA ARG A 243 3.11 18.39 10.35
C ARG A 243 4.45 17.71 10.08
N ALA A 244 4.75 17.42 8.81
CA ALA A 244 6.04 16.87 8.40
C ALA A 244 7.17 17.89 8.62
N GLU A 245 6.92 19.18 8.32
CA GLU A 245 7.86 20.28 8.59
C GLU A 245 8.14 20.42 10.09
N ASP A 246 7.09 20.45 10.92
CA ASP A 246 7.22 20.53 12.38
C ASP A 246 8.01 19.33 12.92
N PHE A 247 7.70 18.13 12.43
CA PHE A 247 8.44 16.92 12.73
C PHE A 247 9.91 17.03 12.30
N ARG A 248 10.20 17.55 11.10
CA ARG A 248 11.56 17.65 10.56
C ARG A 248 12.44 18.55 11.42
N ARG A 249 11.87 19.61 12.01
CA ARG A 249 12.53 20.55 12.93
C ARG A 249 12.74 19.96 14.32
N SER A 250 11.84 19.10 14.79
CA SER A 250 11.93 18.50 16.12
C SER A 250 11.47 17.04 16.11
N PRO A 251 12.30 16.12 15.56
CA PRO A 251 11.90 14.73 15.40
C PRO A 251 11.79 14.02 16.75
N THR A 252 10.61 13.45 17.03
CA THR A 252 10.39 12.60 18.21
C THR A 252 9.68 11.30 17.83
N ARG A 253 9.82 10.25 18.64
CA ARG A 253 9.10 9.00 18.39
C ARG A 253 7.58 9.19 18.40
N ASP A 254 7.06 9.96 19.35
CA ASP A 254 5.61 10.18 19.44
C ASP A 254 5.07 10.94 18.22
N ALA A 255 5.77 11.97 17.75
CA ALA A 255 5.38 12.68 16.54
C ALA A 255 5.44 11.77 15.29
N ALA A 256 6.42 10.85 15.20
CA ALA A 256 6.46 9.85 14.12
C ALA A 256 5.25 8.91 14.17
N ARG A 257 4.84 8.48 15.37
CA ARG A 257 3.65 7.64 15.57
C ARG A 257 2.37 8.36 15.16
N GLU A 258 2.24 9.64 15.48
CA GLU A 258 1.09 10.46 15.08
C GLU A 258 1.01 10.62 13.57
N MET A 259 2.13 10.96 12.91
CA MET A 259 2.21 11.07 11.45
C MET A 259 1.83 9.76 10.76
N PHE A 260 2.32 8.63 11.26
CA PHE A 260 1.93 7.30 10.78
C PHE A 260 0.41 7.06 10.88
N LYS A 261 -0.19 7.38 12.03
CA LYS A 261 -1.64 7.20 12.25
C LYS A 261 -2.49 8.12 11.38
N MET A 262 -2.00 9.30 11.03
CA MET A 262 -2.68 10.24 10.14
C MET A 262 -2.68 9.76 8.68
N ALA A 263 -1.69 8.98 8.26
CA ALA A 263 -1.56 8.55 6.87
C ALA A 263 -2.77 7.74 6.39
N SER A 264 -3.20 6.70 7.10
CA SER A 264 -4.27 5.81 6.61
C SER A 264 -5.64 6.49 6.47
N PRO A 265 -6.11 7.32 7.43
CA PRO A 265 -7.34 8.10 7.25
C PRO A 265 -7.27 9.05 6.05
N LEU A 266 -6.12 9.69 5.80
CA LEU A 266 -5.95 10.63 4.69
C LEU A 266 -6.26 9.97 3.35
N ILE A 267 -5.62 8.84 3.04
CA ILE A 267 -5.83 8.16 1.76
C ILE A 267 -7.24 7.55 1.66
N ALA A 268 -7.79 7.06 2.77
CA ALA A 268 -9.15 6.51 2.81
C ALA A 268 -10.19 7.58 2.48
N VAL A 269 -10.08 8.78 3.06
CA VAL A 269 -11.00 9.90 2.78
C VAL A 269 -10.95 10.30 1.32
N VAL A 270 -9.74 10.46 0.75
CA VAL A 270 -9.58 10.83 -0.67
C VAL A 270 -10.23 9.80 -1.58
N PHE A 271 -9.94 8.51 -1.39
CA PHE A 271 -10.51 7.45 -2.24
C PHE A 271 -12.02 7.29 -2.07
N VAL A 272 -12.55 7.41 -0.86
CA VAL A 272 -14.00 7.35 -0.63
C VAL A 272 -14.71 8.50 -1.33
N LEU A 273 -14.15 9.72 -1.30
CA LEU A 273 -14.71 10.86 -2.01
C LEU A 273 -14.69 10.65 -3.53
N GLU A 274 -13.56 10.20 -4.09
CA GLU A 274 -13.47 9.85 -5.53
C GLU A 274 -14.52 8.83 -5.95
N ALA A 275 -14.72 7.79 -5.13
CA ALA A 275 -15.72 6.76 -5.37
C ALA A 275 -17.15 7.33 -5.33
N LEU A 276 -17.46 8.16 -4.32
CA LEU A 276 -18.77 8.78 -4.16
C LEU A 276 -19.08 9.74 -5.31
N GLU A 277 -18.13 10.59 -5.69
CA GLU A 277 -18.29 11.53 -6.81
C GLU A 277 -18.46 10.78 -8.13
N GLY A 278 -17.67 9.71 -8.35
CA GLY A 278 -17.78 8.86 -9.52
C GLY A 278 -19.12 8.13 -9.64
N VAL A 279 -19.70 7.70 -8.51
CA VAL A 279 -21.02 7.03 -8.44
C VAL A 279 -22.17 8.03 -8.58
N LEU A 280 -22.08 9.18 -7.91
CA LEU A 280 -23.13 10.20 -7.91
C LEU A 280 -23.11 11.08 -9.17
N GLY A 281 -22.06 10.97 -10.00
CA GLY A 281 -21.89 11.83 -11.17
C GLY A 281 -21.63 13.29 -10.81
N ILE A 282 -21.12 13.54 -9.60
CA ILE A 282 -20.72 14.88 -9.16
C ILE A 282 -19.40 15.21 -9.88
N PRO A 283 -19.28 16.41 -10.44
CA PRO A 283 -18.04 16.85 -11.08
C PRO A 283 -16.88 16.90 -10.10
#